data_AF-A0A1Y3AJH6-F1
#
_entry.id   AF-A0A1Y3AJH6-F1
#
_cell.length_a   1.000
_cell.length_b   1.000
_cell.length_c   1.000
_cell.angle_alpha   90.00
_cell.angle_beta   90.00
_cell.angle_gamma   90.00
#
_symmetry.space_group_name_H-M   'P 1'
#
loop_
_entity.id
_entity.type
_entity.pdbx_description
1 polymer ?
#
loop_
_entity_poly.entity_id
_entity_poly.type
_entity_poly.pdbx_seq_one_letter_code
_entity_poly.pdbx_strand_id
1 'polypeptide(L)'
;MNRRFALAVAAIALLAVSAGCLGYATGGGEVTNETLDAEPPHGYDFDTDRDAAFNLTTDARYTVVYAVDDREEIRLYRQTPYAGDQPLEFEAFRYQYPDGEVITGSEFRARGGEIERTTDETWIRFADDMSGGKAAFAGAGSPRRFSMRAYVEGSYAVTLPPQFSTEVPIVGHVSPRDHAVETVGDRDRIVWEEVTSGSIVVQSYREGDLVVFGVILVIGAVAAVAGTLYFRRQLEALRQRRRDLGLGVYEDDDDDDGLL
;
A
#
# COMPACT_ATOMS: atom_id res chain seq x y z
N MET A 1 20.11 4.63 -56.35
CA MET A 1 19.77 4.37 -54.93
C MET A 1 19.18 2.98 -54.81
N ASN A 2 19.75 2.15 -53.94
CA ASN A 2 19.58 0.71 -53.97
C ASN A 2 18.15 0.30 -53.59
N ARG A 3 17.41 -0.27 -54.55
CA ARG A 3 16.05 -0.84 -54.35
C ARG A 3 15.99 -1.80 -53.15
N ARG A 4 17.10 -2.50 -52.87
CA ARG A 4 17.27 -3.40 -51.73
C ARG A 4 17.25 -2.65 -50.38
N PHE A 5 17.83 -1.47 -50.35
CA PHE A 5 17.85 -0.60 -49.17
C PHE A 5 16.47 0.03 -48.95
N ALA A 6 15.78 0.44 -50.02
CA ALA A 6 14.41 0.94 -49.94
C ALA A 6 13.43 -0.13 -49.41
N LEU A 7 13.57 -1.38 -49.85
CA LEU A 7 12.76 -2.50 -49.36
C LEU A 7 13.06 -2.83 -47.88
N ALA A 8 14.33 -2.76 -47.47
CA ALA A 8 14.70 -2.97 -46.07
C ALA A 8 14.13 -1.87 -45.16
N VAL A 9 14.21 -0.60 -45.57
CA VAL A 9 13.61 0.52 -44.84
C VAL A 9 12.09 0.40 -44.78
N ALA A 10 11.43 0.04 -45.88
CA ALA A 10 9.99 -0.18 -45.91
C ALA A 10 9.56 -1.34 -45.00
N ALA A 11 10.33 -2.43 -44.97
CA ALA A 11 10.06 -3.56 -44.09
C ALA A 11 10.25 -3.19 -42.61
N ILE A 12 11.30 -2.44 -42.26
CA ILE A 12 11.52 -1.96 -40.88
C ILE A 12 10.42 -0.97 -40.47
N ALA A 13 10.03 -0.05 -41.35
CA ALA A 13 8.93 0.88 -41.08
C ALA A 13 7.59 0.14 -40.89
N LEU A 14 7.30 -0.85 -41.72
CA LEU A 14 6.08 -1.65 -41.61
C LEU A 14 6.08 -2.48 -40.32
N LEU A 15 7.23 -3.03 -39.92
CA LEU A 15 7.39 -3.79 -38.68
C LEU A 15 7.28 -2.89 -37.44
N ALA A 16 7.86 -1.68 -37.49
CA ALA A 16 7.75 -0.68 -36.42
C ALA A 16 6.30 -0.18 -36.23
N VAL A 17 5.55 -0.03 -37.31
CA VAL A 17 4.12 0.33 -37.27
C VAL A 17 3.27 -0.85 -36.81
N SER A 18 3.54 -2.07 -37.26
CA SER A 18 2.71 -3.25 -36.93
C SER A 18 2.97 -3.82 -35.54
N ALA A 19 4.16 -3.62 -34.96
CA ALA A 19 4.54 -4.20 -33.67
C ALA A 19 4.13 -3.35 -32.46
N GLY A 20 3.45 -2.21 -32.65
CA GLY A 20 3.11 -1.30 -31.54
C GLY A 20 4.33 -0.67 -30.84
N CYS A 21 5.53 -0.84 -31.40
CA CYS A 21 6.79 -0.42 -30.79
C CYS A 21 6.98 1.10 -30.70
N LEU A 22 6.11 1.91 -31.32
CA LEU A 22 6.10 3.35 -31.08
C LEU A 22 5.78 3.66 -29.61
N GLY A 23 4.82 2.97 -28.98
CA GLY A 23 4.49 3.19 -27.57
C GLY A 23 5.61 2.76 -26.61
N TYR A 24 6.38 1.73 -26.97
CA TYR A 24 7.58 1.32 -26.22
C TYR A 24 8.77 2.26 -26.44
N ALA A 25 8.90 2.86 -27.64
CA ALA A 25 9.97 3.79 -27.97
C ALA A 25 9.75 5.21 -27.41
N THR A 26 8.50 5.62 -27.14
CA THR A 26 8.15 6.92 -26.55
C THR A 26 7.86 6.88 -25.05
N GLY A 27 7.82 5.69 -24.43
CA GLY A 27 7.55 5.54 -23.00
C GLY A 27 6.08 5.79 -22.60
N GLY A 28 5.21 6.09 -23.56
CA GLY A 28 3.78 6.37 -23.39
C GLY A 28 2.97 5.91 -24.61
N GLY A 29 1.70 5.60 -24.38
CA GLY A 29 0.74 5.12 -25.37
C GLY A 29 -0.65 4.88 -24.76
N GLU A 30 -1.65 4.62 -25.58
CA GLU A 30 -2.99 4.30 -25.07
C GLU A 30 -2.98 3.02 -24.23
N VAL A 31 -3.73 3.01 -23.12
CA VAL A 31 -4.02 1.77 -22.38
C VAL A 31 -4.85 0.86 -23.27
N THR A 32 -4.54 -0.43 -23.38
CA THR A 32 -5.23 -1.29 -24.34
C THR A 32 -6.67 -1.59 -23.88
N ASN A 33 -7.60 -1.75 -24.84
CA ASN A 33 -8.99 -2.08 -24.49
C ASN A 33 -9.09 -3.42 -23.74
N GLU A 34 -8.20 -4.37 -24.00
CA GLU A 34 -8.15 -5.64 -23.26
C GLU A 34 -7.86 -5.42 -21.77
N THR A 35 -7.01 -4.43 -21.43
CA THR A 35 -6.73 -4.07 -20.04
C THR A 35 -7.91 -3.32 -19.44
N LEU A 36 -8.50 -2.39 -20.19
CA LEU A 36 -9.62 -1.59 -19.71
C LEU A 36 -10.89 -2.42 -19.46
N ASP A 37 -11.18 -3.37 -20.36
CA ASP A 37 -12.38 -4.20 -20.34
C ASP A 37 -12.19 -5.49 -19.54
N ALA A 38 -10.99 -5.75 -19.02
CA ALA A 38 -10.73 -6.90 -18.17
C ALA A 38 -11.72 -6.97 -17.00
N GLU A 39 -12.05 -8.19 -16.58
CA GLU A 39 -12.87 -8.41 -15.39
C GLU A 39 -12.07 -7.99 -14.16
N PRO A 40 -12.59 -7.08 -13.31
CA PRO A 40 -11.89 -6.69 -12.10
C PRO A 40 -11.72 -7.91 -11.17
N PRO A 41 -10.59 -8.00 -10.45
CA PRO A 41 -10.34 -9.13 -9.54
C PRO A 41 -11.36 -9.22 -8.41
N HIS A 42 -11.97 -8.09 -8.03
CA HIS A 42 -13.02 -7.96 -7.03
C HIS A 42 -14.01 -6.88 -7.47
N GLY A 43 -15.25 -6.94 -7.01
CA GLY A 43 -16.29 -5.96 -7.36
C GLY A 43 -16.01 -4.55 -6.82
N TYR A 44 -16.41 -3.53 -7.58
CA TYR A 44 -16.33 -2.13 -7.18
C TYR A 44 -17.48 -1.74 -6.25
N ASP A 45 -17.19 -0.93 -5.23
CA ASP A 45 -18.17 -0.38 -4.29
C ASP A 45 -18.65 0.99 -4.79
N PHE A 46 -19.52 0.97 -5.80
CA PHE A 46 -20.09 2.19 -6.38
C PHE A 46 -21.09 2.90 -5.45
N ASP A 47 -21.62 2.22 -4.44
CA ASP A 47 -22.57 2.80 -3.47
C ASP A 47 -21.87 3.68 -2.41
N THR A 48 -20.54 3.81 -2.46
CA THR A 48 -19.78 4.69 -1.56
C THR A 48 -20.24 6.15 -1.62
N ASP A 49 -20.34 6.77 -0.45
CA ASP A 49 -20.58 8.18 -0.21
C ASP A 49 -19.30 9.03 -0.10
N ARG A 50 -18.13 8.39 -0.26
CA ARG A 50 -16.80 9.04 -0.17
C ARG A 50 -16.26 9.42 -1.55
N ASP A 51 -15.45 10.48 -1.59
CA ASP A 51 -14.79 10.96 -2.81
C ASP A 51 -13.77 9.95 -3.35
N ALA A 52 -13.13 9.19 -2.46
CA ALA A 52 -12.27 8.07 -2.83
C ALA A 52 -12.46 6.89 -1.87
N ALA A 53 -12.88 5.73 -2.39
CA ALA A 53 -13.09 4.52 -1.59
C ALA A 53 -12.23 3.37 -2.09
N PHE A 54 -11.31 2.92 -1.24
CA PHE A 54 -10.43 1.79 -1.49
C PHE A 54 -10.92 0.55 -0.76
N ASN A 55 -10.83 -0.59 -1.42
CA ASN A 55 -11.10 -1.90 -0.84
C ASN A 55 -9.88 -2.80 -1.09
N LEU A 56 -9.21 -3.18 0.00
CA LEU A 56 -8.00 -4.00 -0.02
C LEU A 56 -8.35 -5.47 0.19
N THR A 57 -7.63 -6.35 -0.52
CA THR A 57 -7.89 -7.78 -0.48
C THR A 57 -6.64 -8.58 -0.11
N THR A 58 -6.84 -9.82 0.35
CA THR A 58 -5.74 -10.67 0.86
C THR A 58 -4.77 -11.15 -0.21
N ASP A 59 -5.17 -11.13 -1.48
CA ASP A 59 -4.37 -11.44 -2.67
C ASP A 59 -3.50 -10.25 -3.14
N ALA A 60 -3.29 -9.25 -2.27
CA ALA A 60 -2.48 -8.06 -2.52
C ALA A 60 -2.97 -7.22 -3.69
N ARG A 61 -4.29 -7.12 -3.83
CA ARG A 61 -4.98 -6.24 -4.77
C ARG A 61 -5.78 -5.17 -4.04
N TYR A 62 -6.09 -4.11 -4.77
CA TYR A 62 -7.07 -3.12 -4.36
C TYR A 62 -8.03 -2.83 -5.50
N THR A 63 -9.25 -2.45 -5.14
CA THR A 63 -10.16 -1.72 -6.01
C THR A 63 -10.34 -0.32 -5.44
N VAL A 64 -10.50 0.67 -6.31
CA VAL A 64 -10.81 2.04 -5.91
C VAL A 64 -11.98 2.57 -6.72
N VAL A 65 -12.82 3.38 -6.08
CA VAL A 65 -13.85 4.19 -6.72
C VAL A 65 -13.57 5.65 -6.37
N TYR A 66 -13.46 6.51 -7.37
CA TYR A 66 -13.34 7.95 -7.25
C TYR A 66 -14.65 8.62 -7.69
N ALA A 67 -15.15 9.56 -6.89
CA ALA A 67 -16.16 10.51 -7.35
C ALA A 67 -15.52 11.46 -8.37
N VAL A 68 -16.16 11.61 -9.52
CA VAL A 68 -15.70 12.53 -10.57
C VAL A 68 -16.24 13.92 -10.31
N ASP A 69 -17.48 14.07 -9.82
CA ASP A 69 -18.17 15.35 -9.67
C ASP A 69 -18.03 16.20 -10.95
N ASP A 70 -17.67 17.48 -10.82
CA ASP A 70 -17.45 18.39 -11.95
C ASP A 70 -16.00 18.36 -12.50
N ARG A 71 -15.24 17.28 -12.26
CA ARG A 71 -13.83 17.19 -12.69
C ARG A 71 -13.73 16.79 -14.15
N GLU A 72 -12.90 17.52 -14.89
CA GLU A 72 -12.59 17.22 -16.30
C GLU A 72 -11.55 16.11 -16.45
N GLU A 73 -10.64 15.96 -15.47
CA GLU A 73 -9.58 14.96 -15.53
C GLU A 73 -9.04 14.52 -14.16
N ILE A 74 -8.49 13.31 -14.10
CA ILE A 74 -7.71 12.78 -12.97
C ILE A 74 -6.32 12.36 -13.46
N ARG A 75 -5.28 12.87 -12.79
CA ARG A 75 -3.87 12.58 -13.08
C ARG A 75 -3.32 11.53 -12.11
N LEU A 76 -3.10 10.31 -12.60
CA LEU A 76 -2.65 9.17 -11.81
C LEU A 76 -1.16 8.89 -12.01
N TYR A 77 -0.38 8.94 -10.94
CA TYR A 77 1.05 8.65 -10.98
C TYR A 77 1.58 8.15 -9.63
N ARG A 78 2.61 7.31 -9.66
CA ARG A 78 3.36 6.86 -8.49
C ARG A 78 4.68 7.61 -8.45
N GLN A 79 4.98 8.23 -7.32
CA GLN A 79 6.28 8.85 -7.14
C GLN A 79 7.31 7.83 -6.66
N THR A 80 8.45 7.76 -7.33
CA THR A 80 9.56 6.89 -6.95
C THR A 80 10.77 7.72 -6.52
N PRO A 81 11.55 7.27 -5.50
CA PRO A 81 12.68 8.05 -5.00
C PRO A 81 13.79 8.33 -6.02
N TYR A 82 13.91 7.48 -7.05
CA TYR A 82 15.06 7.50 -7.96
C TYR A 82 14.71 7.75 -9.43
N ALA A 83 13.48 7.44 -9.85
CA ALA A 83 13.05 7.54 -11.25
C ALA A 83 11.98 8.60 -11.47
N GLY A 84 11.70 9.46 -10.47
CA GLY A 84 10.66 10.47 -10.57
C GLY A 84 9.26 9.86 -10.54
N ASP A 85 8.32 10.54 -11.18
CA ASP A 85 6.95 10.09 -11.30
C ASP A 85 6.85 9.00 -12.38
N GLN A 86 6.03 7.98 -12.13
CA GLN A 86 5.76 6.89 -13.05
C GLN A 86 4.25 6.73 -13.21
N PRO A 87 3.75 6.36 -14.40
CA PRO A 87 2.34 6.16 -14.62
C PRO A 87 1.78 5.15 -13.63
N LEU A 88 0.60 5.44 -13.10
CA LEU A 88 -0.13 4.44 -12.32
C LEU A 88 -0.73 3.42 -13.28
N GLU A 89 -0.32 2.16 -13.12
CA GLU A 89 -0.88 1.05 -13.88
C GLU A 89 -2.05 0.43 -13.13
N PHE A 90 -3.12 0.17 -13.85
CA PHE A 90 -4.29 -0.54 -13.37
C PHE A 90 -4.67 -1.64 -14.37
N GLU A 91 -5.45 -2.61 -13.89
CA GLU A 91 -5.67 -3.89 -14.57
C GLU A 91 -7.10 -4.06 -15.08
N ALA A 92 -8.01 -3.22 -14.63
CA ALA A 92 -9.41 -3.15 -15.05
C ALA A 92 -9.93 -1.75 -14.75
N PHE A 93 -10.84 -1.25 -15.58
CA PHE A 93 -11.49 0.05 -15.41
C PHE A 93 -13.00 -0.06 -15.64
N ARG A 94 -13.78 0.67 -14.84
CA ARG A 94 -15.22 0.86 -15.03
C ARG A 94 -15.56 2.31 -14.74
N TYR A 95 -16.59 2.81 -15.41
CA TYR A 95 -17.18 4.11 -15.11
C TYR A 95 -18.67 3.92 -14.84
N GLN A 96 -19.19 4.62 -13.83
CA GLN A 96 -20.61 4.64 -13.51
C GLN A 96 -21.18 6.04 -13.71
N TYR A 97 -22.25 6.15 -14.49
CA TYR A 97 -23.02 7.38 -14.64
C TYR A 97 -23.86 7.70 -13.39
N PRO A 98 -24.28 8.97 -13.20
CA PRO A 98 -25.14 9.34 -12.07
C PRO A 98 -26.47 8.58 -11.99
N ASP A 99 -26.97 8.06 -13.10
CA ASP A 99 -28.20 7.24 -13.17
C ASP A 99 -27.98 5.76 -12.78
N GLY A 100 -26.72 5.38 -12.52
CA GLY A 100 -26.29 4.05 -12.10
C GLY A 100 -25.80 3.14 -13.24
N GLU A 101 -25.82 3.59 -14.51
CA GLU A 101 -25.29 2.79 -15.62
C GLU A 101 -23.78 2.60 -15.46
N VAL A 102 -23.33 1.34 -15.39
CA VAL A 102 -21.91 0.98 -15.34
C VAL A 102 -21.45 0.51 -16.72
N ILE A 103 -20.36 1.09 -17.21
CA ILE A 103 -19.76 0.77 -18.50
C ILE A 103 -18.31 0.33 -18.40
N THR A 104 -17.84 -0.42 -19.40
CA THR A 104 -16.43 -0.80 -19.52
C THR A 104 -15.56 0.34 -20.05
N GLY A 105 -14.24 0.19 -20.03
CA GLY A 105 -13.36 1.26 -20.47
C GLY A 105 -13.32 1.47 -21.99
N SER A 106 -13.60 0.46 -22.81
CA SER A 106 -13.80 0.68 -24.25
C SER A 106 -15.11 1.42 -24.56
N GLU A 107 -16.17 1.13 -23.81
CA GLU A 107 -17.43 1.90 -23.90
C GLU A 107 -17.25 3.35 -23.42
N PHE A 108 -16.48 3.56 -22.36
CA PHE A 108 -16.10 4.89 -21.86
C PHE A 108 -15.41 5.70 -22.95
N ARG A 109 -14.47 5.08 -23.68
CA ARG A 109 -13.83 5.70 -24.85
C ARG A 109 -14.79 5.99 -25.98
N ALA A 110 -15.68 5.05 -26.30
CA ALA A 110 -16.66 5.22 -27.37
C ALA A 110 -17.62 6.39 -27.09
N ARG A 111 -17.81 6.77 -25.82
CA ARG A 111 -18.63 7.90 -25.37
C ARG A 111 -17.86 9.20 -25.15
N GLY A 112 -16.58 9.25 -25.55
CA GLY A 112 -15.77 10.47 -25.52
C GLY A 112 -14.87 10.63 -24.30
N GLY A 113 -14.88 9.68 -23.35
CA GLY A 113 -13.88 9.64 -22.29
C GLY A 113 -12.50 9.22 -22.82
N GLU A 114 -11.42 9.69 -22.21
CA GLU A 114 -10.06 9.36 -22.66
C GLU A 114 -9.24 8.75 -21.53
N ILE A 115 -8.48 7.71 -21.85
CA ILE A 115 -7.50 7.11 -20.93
C ILE A 115 -6.16 7.04 -21.67
N GLU A 116 -5.23 7.88 -21.26
CA GLU A 116 -3.94 8.07 -21.91
C GLU A 116 -2.82 7.81 -20.90
N ARG A 117 -1.83 7.00 -21.29
CA ARG A 117 -0.62 6.78 -20.48
C ARG A 117 0.56 7.51 -21.12
N THR A 118 1.21 8.37 -20.36
CA THR A 118 2.50 8.98 -20.68
C THR A 118 3.63 8.26 -19.94
N THR A 119 4.86 8.72 -20.13
CA THR A 119 6.05 8.18 -19.43
C THR A 119 6.00 8.36 -17.91
N ASP A 120 5.28 9.38 -17.44
CA ASP A 120 5.27 9.77 -16.03
C ASP A 120 3.88 9.60 -15.39
N GLU A 121 2.80 9.54 -16.18
CA GLU A 121 1.41 9.64 -15.70
C GLU A 121 0.44 8.78 -16.49
N THR A 122 -0.71 8.49 -15.88
CA THR A 122 -1.91 8.03 -16.57
C THR A 122 -3.02 9.04 -16.34
N TRP A 123 -3.56 9.59 -17.42
CA TRP A 123 -4.63 10.56 -17.44
C TRP A 123 -5.96 9.86 -17.72
N ILE A 124 -6.97 10.19 -16.93
CA ILE A 124 -8.37 9.84 -17.20
C ILE A 124 -9.09 11.17 -17.41
N ARG A 125 -9.62 11.40 -18.62
CA ARG A 125 -10.37 12.61 -18.97
C ARG A 125 -11.82 12.28 -19.22
N PHE A 126 -12.71 13.11 -18.72
CA PHE A 126 -14.15 12.91 -18.75
C PHE A 126 -14.78 13.85 -19.78
N ALA A 127 -15.76 13.34 -20.52
CA ALA A 127 -16.60 14.17 -21.37
C ALA A 127 -17.62 14.97 -20.53
N ASP A 128 -18.19 16.04 -21.11
CA ASP A 128 -19.13 16.92 -20.39
C ASP A 128 -20.35 16.18 -19.79
N ASP A 129 -20.81 15.12 -20.46
CA ASP A 129 -21.94 14.28 -20.05
C ASP A 129 -21.56 13.22 -19.00
N MET A 130 -20.29 13.15 -18.60
CA MET A 130 -19.75 12.26 -17.56
C MET A 130 -19.53 12.99 -16.22
N SER A 131 -20.02 14.22 -16.09
CA SER A 131 -20.05 14.94 -14.82
C SER A 131 -20.95 14.23 -13.79
N GLY A 132 -20.52 14.23 -12.53
CA GLY A 132 -21.24 13.63 -11.40
C GLY A 132 -21.17 12.11 -11.29
N GLY A 133 -20.46 11.42 -12.19
CA GLY A 133 -20.30 9.97 -12.14
C GLY A 133 -19.14 9.51 -11.25
N LYS A 134 -18.80 8.21 -11.36
CA LYS A 134 -17.75 7.57 -10.59
C LYS A 134 -16.80 6.79 -11.48
N ALA A 135 -15.50 6.99 -11.31
CA ALA A 135 -14.45 6.25 -12.02
C ALA A 135 -13.85 5.19 -11.09
N ALA A 136 -13.78 3.95 -11.55
CA ALA A 136 -13.31 2.83 -10.74
C ALA A 136 -12.23 2.04 -11.46
N PHE A 137 -11.19 1.63 -10.73
CA PHE A 137 -10.14 0.78 -11.29
C PHE A 137 -9.52 -0.13 -10.22
N ALA A 138 -8.83 -1.18 -10.69
CA ALA A 138 -8.18 -2.16 -9.82
C ALA A 138 -6.67 -2.24 -10.08
N GLY A 139 -5.89 -2.52 -9.05
CA GLY A 139 -4.44 -2.67 -9.18
C GLY A 139 -3.79 -3.42 -8.03
N ALA A 140 -2.46 -3.50 -8.05
CA ALA A 140 -1.69 -4.14 -7.00
C ALA A 140 -1.57 -3.25 -5.76
N GLY A 141 -1.91 -3.79 -4.58
CA GLY A 141 -1.88 -3.08 -3.31
C GLY A 141 -1.81 -4.04 -2.13
N SER A 142 -0.73 -3.97 -1.35
CA SER A 142 -0.56 -4.86 -0.21
C SER A 142 -1.42 -4.40 0.98
N PRO A 143 -2.23 -5.28 1.59
CA PRO A 143 -2.99 -4.92 2.79
C PRO A 143 -2.07 -4.57 3.97
N ARG A 144 -0.88 -5.20 4.07
CA ARG A 144 0.09 -4.92 5.16
C ARG A 144 0.66 -3.52 5.10
N ARG A 145 0.83 -2.97 3.90
CA ARG A 145 1.32 -1.61 3.68
C ARG A 145 0.76 -1.09 2.36
N PHE A 146 -0.31 -0.33 2.49
CA PHE A 146 -0.95 0.35 1.38
C PHE A 146 -0.55 1.84 1.40
N SER A 147 -0.30 2.39 0.22
CA SER A 147 -0.05 3.82 0.05
C SER A 147 -0.59 4.24 -1.30
N MET A 148 -1.34 5.35 -1.29
CA MET A 148 -1.86 5.96 -2.49
C MET A 148 -1.77 7.48 -2.38
N ARG A 149 -1.48 8.16 -3.48
CA ARG A 149 -1.60 9.62 -3.52
C ARG A 149 -3.07 10.02 -3.44
N ALA A 150 -3.32 11.20 -2.86
CA ALA A 150 -4.63 11.82 -2.93
C ALA A 150 -4.78 12.46 -4.32
N TYR A 151 -5.48 11.79 -5.23
CA TYR A 151 -5.70 12.28 -6.61
C TYR A 151 -6.94 13.17 -6.74
N VAL A 152 -7.87 13.04 -5.79
CA VAL A 152 -9.02 13.93 -5.61
C VAL A 152 -8.96 14.55 -4.23
N GLU A 153 -9.37 15.80 -4.09
CA GLU A 153 -9.59 16.42 -2.78
C GLU A 153 -10.95 15.97 -2.23
N GLY A 154 -11.07 15.87 -0.90
CA GLY A 154 -12.28 15.44 -0.22
C GLY A 154 -12.08 14.23 0.71
N SER A 155 -13.14 13.47 0.90
CA SER A 155 -13.24 12.36 1.85
C SER A 155 -12.68 11.03 1.30
N TYR A 156 -11.97 10.29 2.15
CA TYR A 156 -11.32 9.04 1.77
C TYR A 156 -11.77 7.90 2.68
N ALA A 157 -11.90 6.70 2.13
CA ALA A 157 -12.08 5.47 2.90
C ALA A 157 -11.14 4.36 2.41
N VAL A 158 -10.55 3.60 3.33
CA VAL A 158 -9.76 2.40 3.03
C VAL A 158 -10.31 1.25 3.86
N THR A 159 -10.90 0.26 3.19
CA THR A 159 -11.42 -0.95 3.83
C THR A 159 -10.36 -2.05 3.78
N LEU A 160 -9.88 -2.49 4.94
CA LEU A 160 -8.92 -3.59 5.08
C LEU A 160 -9.60 -4.94 4.84
N PRO A 161 -8.88 -5.98 4.39
CA PRO A 161 -9.46 -7.33 4.35
C PRO A 161 -9.74 -7.86 5.77
N PRO A 162 -10.59 -8.90 5.92
CA PRO A 162 -10.84 -9.52 7.22
C PRO A 162 -9.56 -9.95 7.95
N GLN A 163 -9.56 -9.87 9.28
CA GLN A 163 -8.43 -10.22 10.17
C GLN A 163 -7.19 -9.30 10.02
N PHE A 164 -7.35 -8.13 9.42
CA PHE A 164 -6.33 -7.09 9.38
C PHE A 164 -6.79 -5.87 10.14
N SER A 165 -5.89 -5.31 10.94
CA SER A 165 -6.20 -4.16 11.79
C SER A 165 -5.02 -3.18 11.88
N THR A 166 -5.31 -1.96 12.30
CA THR A 166 -4.35 -0.87 12.57
C THR A 166 -4.27 -0.49 14.04
N GLU A 167 -5.07 -1.12 14.91
CA GLU A 167 -5.29 -0.69 16.29
C GLU A 167 -4.03 -0.60 17.16
N VAL A 168 -3.06 -1.50 16.99
CA VAL A 168 -1.85 -1.56 17.83
C VAL A 168 -0.79 -0.58 17.29
N PRO A 169 -0.46 0.52 17.99
CA PRO A 169 0.37 1.59 17.42
C PRO A 169 1.83 1.23 17.12
N ILE A 170 2.33 0.13 17.68
CA ILE A 170 3.71 -0.34 17.46
C ILE A 170 3.85 -1.01 16.09
N VAL A 171 2.77 -1.56 15.54
CA VAL A 171 2.75 -2.33 14.29
C VAL A 171 1.78 -1.78 13.24
N GLY A 172 0.79 -1.01 13.67
CA GLY A 172 -0.14 -0.27 12.82
C GLY A 172 0.28 1.18 12.66
N HIS A 173 0.05 1.74 11.47
CA HIS A 173 0.29 3.15 11.21
C HIS A 173 -0.70 3.66 10.16
N VAL A 174 -1.32 4.80 10.44
CA VAL A 174 -2.28 5.45 9.55
C VAL A 174 -1.89 6.91 9.38
N SER A 175 -1.87 7.37 8.14
CA SER A 175 -1.62 8.76 7.76
C SER A 175 -2.55 9.15 6.60
N PRO A 176 -3.15 10.37 6.59
CA PRO A 176 -3.11 11.41 7.62
C PRO A 176 -3.59 10.97 9.01
N ARG A 177 -3.15 11.68 10.07
CA ARG A 177 -3.44 11.30 11.47
C ARG A 177 -4.90 11.52 11.86
N ASP A 178 -5.56 12.50 11.27
CA ASP A 178 -6.96 12.81 11.55
C ASP A 178 -7.85 11.85 10.77
N HIS A 179 -8.17 10.71 11.38
CA HIS A 179 -8.97 9.63 10.80
C HIS A 179 -9.84 9.00 11.87
N ALA A 180 -10.92 8.35 11.43
CA ALA A 180 -11.66 7.41 12.26
C ALA A 180 -11.50 5.98 11.72
N VAL A 181 -11.74 5.01 12.59
CA VAL A 181 -11.81 3.60 12.21
C VAL A 181 -13.21 3.11 12.54
N GLU A 182 -13.90 2.61 11.52
CA GLU A 182 -15.25 2.07 11.60
C GLU A 182 -15.21 0.58 11.28
N THR A 183 -16.07 -0.21 11.92
CA THR A 183 -16.22 -1.63 11.59
C THR A 183 -17.37 -1.82 10.62
N VAL A 184 -17.08 -2.33 9.43
CA VAL A 184 -18.09 -2.67 8.41
C VAL A 184 -18.09 -4.18 8.22
N GLY A 185 -19.07 -4.85 8.83
CA GLY A 185 -19.09 -6.32 8.89
C GLY A 185 -17.98 -6.84 9.80
N ASP A 186 -17.03 -7.60 9.24
CA ASP A 186 -15.84 -8.16 9.90
C ASP A 186 -14.54 -7.47 9.49
N ARG A 187 -14.65 -6.24 8.96
CA ARG A 187 -13.55 -5.51 8.33
C ARG A 187 -13.43 -4.11 8.93
N ASP A 188 -12.19 -3.69 9.16
CA ASP A 188 -11.88 -2.32 9.54
C ASP A 188 -11.90 -1.42 8.30
N ARG A 189 -12.63 -0.30 8.41
CA ARG A 189 -12.68 0.78 7.42
C ARG A 189 -12.11 2.04 8.05
N ILE A 190 -10.96 2.47 7.53
CA ILE A 190 -10.31 3.71 7.92
C ILE A 190 -10.93 4.83 7.08
N VAL A 191 -11.44 5.87 7.72
CA VAL A 191 -12.10 7.00 7.04
C VAL A 191 -11.42 8.33 7.39
N TRP A 192 -11.34 9.21 6.40
CA TRP A 192 -10.92 10.60 6.52
C TRP A 192 -12.03 11.46 5.96
N GLU A 193 -12.44 12.49 6.70
CA GLU A 193 -13.44 13.45 6.24
C GLU A 193 -12.88 14.39 5.17
N GLU A 194 -11.58 14.70 5.22
CA GLU A 194 -10.93 15.62 4.28
C GLU A 194 -9.46 15.25 4.08
N VAL A 195 -9.04 15.14 2.81
CA VAL A 195 -7.65 14.90 2.39
C VAL A 195 -7.35 15.84 1.21
N THR A 196 -6.73 16.97 1.51
CA THR A 196 -6.47 18.01 0.51
C THR A 196 -5.25 17.73 -0.37
N SER A 197 -4.22 17.04 0.15
CA SER A 197 -3.02 16.72 -0.66
C SER A 197 -2.16 15.63 -0.04
N GLY A 198 -1.18 15.16 -0.82
CA GLY A 198 -0.17 14.23 -0.37
C GLY A 198 -0.54 12.78 -0.64
N SER A 199 -0.48 11.93 0.40
CA SER A 199 -0.74 10.50 0.28
C SER A 199 -1.41 9.95 1.52
N ILE A 200 -2.36 9.05 1.32
CA ILE A 200 -2.83 8.15 2.34
C ILE A 200 -1.84 6.99 2.49
N VAL A 201 -1.58 6.60 3.73
CA VAL A 201 -0.75 5.45 4.08
C VAL A 201 -1.46 4.66 5.16
N VAL A 202 -1.68 3.37 4.89
CA VAL A 202 -2.26 2.42 5.84
C VAL A 202 -1.31 1.24 5.97
N GLN A 203 -0.67 1.15 7.12
CA GLN A 203 0.11 0.00 7.54
C GLN A 203 -0.72 -0.80 8.53
N SER A 204 -1.03 -2.04 8.16
CA SER A 204 -1.84 -2.94 8.96
C SER A 204 -1.09 -4.23 9.24
N TYR A 205 -1.54 -4.95 10.25
CA TYR A 205 -1.04 -6.27 10.60
C TYR A 205 -2.17 -7.27 10.55
N ARG A 206 -1.83 -8.53 10.27
CA ARG A 206 -2.78 -9.63 10.42
C ARG A 206 -2.87 -9.99 11.90
N GLU A 207 -4.07 -10.03 12.45
CA GLU A 207 -4.29 -10.31 13.88
C GLU A 207 -3.68 -11.65 14.31
N GLY A 208 -3.78 -12.67 13.46
CA GLY A 208 -3.19 -13.99 13.71
C GLY A 208 -1.67 -13.95 13.88
N ASP A 209 -0.96 -13.06 13.17
CA ASP A 209 0.49 -12.93 13.29
C ASP A 209 0.87 -12.36 14.67
N LEU A 210 0.05 -11.44 15.19
CA LEU A 210 0.29 -10.79 16.49
C LEU A 210 0.18 -11.78 17.65
N VAL A 211 -0.77 -12.72 17.59
CA VAL A 211 -0.91 -13.79 18.58
C VAL A 211 0.33 -14.69 18.59
N VAL A 212 0.82 -15.09 17.42
CA VAL A 212 2.02 -15.94 17.30
C VAL A 212 3.24 -15.24 17.88
N PHE A 213 3.44 -13.96 17.55
CA PHE A 213 4.53 -13.18 18.14
C PHE A 213 4.40 -13.03 19.65
N GLY A 214 3.18 -12.81 20.16
CA GLY A 214 2.91 -12.76 21.60
C GLY A 214 3.32 -14.05 22.32
N VAL A 215 2.96 -15.22 21.76
CA VAL A 215 3.34 -16.53 22.32
C VAL A 215 4.86 -16.70 22.34
N ILE A 216 5.55 -16.38 21.23
CA ILE A 216 7.01 -16.48 21.15
C ILE A 216 7.68 -15.55 22.17
N LEU A 217 7.18 -14.32 22.33
CA LEU A 217 7.70 -13.36 23.29
C LEU A 217 7.55 -13.86 24.73
N VAL A 218 6.41 -14.44 25.09
CA VAL A 218 6.18 -15.03 26.41
C VAL A 218 7.15 -16.18 26.67
N ILE A 219 7.33 -17.10 25.72
CA ILE A 219 8.27 -18.22 25.86
C ILE A 219 9.71 -17.70 26.04
N GLY A 220 10.11 -16.72 25.23
CA GLY A 220 11.42 -16.07 25.32
C GLY A 220 11.64 -15.39 26.67
N ALA A 221 10.64 -14.68 27.19
CA ALA A 221 10.71 -14.04 28.50
C ALA A 221 10.85 -15.07 29.63
N VAL A 222 10.10 -16.17 29.60
CA VAL A 222 10.23 -17.26 30.59
C VAL A 222 11.64 -17.86 30.55
N ALA A 223 12.17 -18.14 29.36
CA ALA A 223 13.53 -18.67 29.20
C ALA A 223 14.59 -17.68 29.73
N ALA A 224 14.44 -16.38 29.45
CA ALA A 224 15.34 -15.34 29.94
C ALA A 224 15.33 -15.23 31.48
N VAL A 225 14.15 -15.30 32.10
CA VAL A 225 14.02 -15.29 33.57
C VAL A 225 14.63 -16.55 34.18
N ALA A 226 14.31 -17.73 33.65
CA ALA A 226 14.86 -18.99 34.12
C ALA A 226 16.39 -19.04 34.00
N GLY A 227 16.93 -18.63 32.84
CA GLY A 227 18.36 -18.52 32.61
C GLY A 227 19.04 -17.56 33.60
N THR A 228 18.45 -16.36 33.79
CA THR A 228 18.97 -15.36 34.75
C THR A 228 19.02 -15.91 36.18
N LEU A 229 17.94 -16.57 36.63
CA LEU A 229 17.90 -17.19 37.96
C LEU A 229 18.92 -18.32 38.10
N TYR A 230 19.09 -19.14 37.05
CA TYR A 230 20.07 -20.21 37.04
C TYR A 230 21.51 -19.69 37.12
N PHE A 231 21.86 -18.68 36.31
CA PHE A 231 23.19 -18.05 36.36
C PHE A 231 23.46 -17.35 37.69
N ARG A 232 22.46 -16.70 38.31
CA ARG A 232 22.62 -16.12 39.66
C ARG A 232 23.00 -17.18 40.70
N ARG A 233 22.33 -18.34 40.68
CA ARG A 233 22.66 -19.45 41.59
C ARG A 233 24.06 -20.01 41.36
N GLN A 234 24.52 -20.11 40.10
CA GLN A 234 25.89 -20.52 39.81
C GLN A 234 26.92 -19.54 40.35
N LEU A 235 26.68 -18.24 40.22
CA LEU A 235 27.57 -17.20 40.75
C LEU A 235 27.64 -17.24 42.28
N GLU A 236 26.53 -17.50 42.97
CA GLU A 236 26.50 -17.70 44.42
C GLU A 236 27.30 -18.93 44.85
N ALA A 237 27.11 -20.07 44.17
CA ALA A 237 27.86 -21.29 44.45
C ALA A 237 29.38 -21.09 44.24
N LEU A 238 29.78 -20.36 43.19
CA LEU A 238 31.17 -20.02 42.92
C LEU A 238 31.75 -19.06 43.98
N ARG A 239 30.99 -18.06 44.43
CA ARG A 239 31.39 -17.15 45.51
C ARG A 239 31.59 -17.88 46.83
N GLN A 240 30.72 -18.83 47.15
CA GLN A 240 30.82 -19.60 48.38
C GLN A 240 32.03 -20.54 48.37
N ARG A 241 32.27 -21.21 47.25
CA ARG A 241 33.47 -22.05 47.07
C ARG A 241 34.77 -21.25 47.13
N ARG A 242 34.76 -19.99 46.67
CA ARG A 242 35.91 -19.08 46.79
C ARG A 242 36.19 -18.69 48.25
N ARG A 243 35.14 -18.49 49.06
CA ARG A 243 35.27 -18.27 50.51
C ARG A 243 35.84 -19.50 51.22
N ASP A 244 35.34 -20.68 50.88
CA ASP A 244 35.83 -21.95 51.47
C ASP A 244 37.28 -22.28 51.11
N LEU A 245 37.75 -21.81 49.94
CA LEU A 245 39.15 -21.97 49.50
C LEU A 245 40.09 -20.90 50.08
N GLY A 246 39.64 -20.07 51.02
CA GLY A 246 40.48 -19.07 51.71
C GLY A 246 40.88 -17.87 50.86
N LEU A 247 40.30 -17.69 49.68
CA LEU A 247 40.61 -16.60 48.74
C LEU A 247 39.72 -15.37 48.95
N GLY A 248 39.08 -15.25 50.12
CA GLY A 248 38.12 -14.19 50.46
C GLY A 248 38.51 -13.32 51.66
N VAL A 249 39.76 -13.41 52.14
CA VAL A 249 40.24 -12.68 53.33
C VAL A 249 41.47 -11.87 52.95
N TYR A 250 41.25 -10.68 52.39
CA TYR A 250 42.15 -9.52 52.45
C TYR A 250 41.31 -8.26 52.17
N GLU A 251 40.28 -8.02 52.96
CA GLU A 251 39.53 -6.75 52.99
C GLU A 251 38.76 -6.74 54.32
N ASP A 252 39.52 -6.65 55.41
CA ASP A 252 39.07 -6.22 56.75
C ASP A 252 40.36 -6.02 57.58
N ASP A 253 40.99 -4.87 57.41
CA ASP A 253 41.94 -4.27 58.35
C ASP A 253 42.03 -2.78 57.97
N ASP A 254 40.99 -2.01 58.28
CA ASP A 254 41.10 -0.60 58.64
C ASP A 254 39.76 -0.18 59.28
N ASP A 255 39.87 0.51 60.43
CA ASP A 255 38.82 1.14 61.25
C ASP A 255 38.16 0.28 62.34
N ASP A 256 38.86 0.09 63.47
CA ASP A 256 38.51 0.74 64.76
C ASP A 256 39.49 0.26 65.86
N ASP A 257 40.48 1.09 66.18
CA ASP A 257 41.08 1.09 67.52
C ASP A 257 41.55 2.51 67.83
N GLY A 258 40.62 3.29 68.38
CA GLY A 258 40.94 4.58 68.99
C GLY A 258 41.71 4.38 70.30
N LEU A 259 42.82 5.08 70.49
CA LEU A 259 43.38 5.34 71.81
C LEU A 259 44.00 6.74 71.88
N LEU A 260 43.40 7.54 72.77
CA LEU A 260 43.96 8.54 73.71
C LEU A 260 45.34 9.14 73.44
#